data_AF-A0AAP2WH05-F1
#
_entry.id   AF-A0AAP2WH05-F1
#
_cell.length_a   1.000
_cell.length_b   1.000
_cell.length_c   1.000
_cell.angle_alpha   90.00
_cell.angle_beta   90.00
_cell.angle_gamma   90.00
#
_symmetry.space_group_name_H-M   'P 1'
#
loop_
_entity.id
_entity.type
_entity.pdbx_description
1 polymer ?
#
loop_
_entity_poly.entity_id
_entity_poly.type
_entity_poly.pdbx_seq_one_letter_code
_entity_poly.pdbx_strand_id
1 'polypeptide(L)'
;MDLKTTVSRRLPTYRRLLCVTLTLLALGSGAAARADNVTLPDLLIGVTQGFLEFTVEDYLASTQTPGRYEIEVKQLDPRLRMPMCDKELTASLESPAQPIGRVTVKVRCEGASPWTVFVPAQVKLFRDVVVVARPLKRTGIIGFEDVVLRERDISQISQGYLTSVDQAIGQKLTRPVVTDQVITLVHLEQAEVIRKGDQVVISASSGGLNVRMPGEALSNGGMSEQIRVKNLNSNRVIKARVTAPGQVEVAL
;
A
#
# COMPACT_ATOMS: atom_id res chain seq x y z
N MET A 1 85.77 -82.30 -71.36
CA MET A 1 85.68 -83.15 -70.15
C MET A 1 84.98 -82.30 -69.10
N ASP A 2 83.68 -82.06 -69.25
CA ASP A 2 82.52 -82.89 -68.83
C ASP A 2 81.78 -82.04 -67.78
N LEU A 3 80.93 -81.10 -68.19
CA LEU A 3 79.50 -81.20 -68.51
C LEU A 3 78.64 -81.86 -67.42
N LYS A 4 77.56 -81.12 -67.10
CA LYS A 4 76.34 -81.44 -66.32
C LYS A 4 76.50 -81.13 -64.82
N THR A 5 75.56 -80.43 -64.17
CA THR A 5 74.18 -80.90 -64.01
C THR A 5 73.24 -79.76 -63.51
N THR A 6 72.19 -79.47 -64.29
CA THR A 6 70.76 -79.28 -63.91
C THR A 6 70.38 -78.19 -62.88
N VAL A 7 69.69 -77.07 -63.18
CA VAL A 7 68.38 -76.77 -63.82
C VAL A 7 67.11 -77.05 -62.98
N SER A 8 66.53 -75.94 -62.48
CA SER A 8 65.11 -75.54 -62.46
C SER A 8 64.17 -75.78 -61.25
N ARG A 9 63.22 -74.82 -61.19
CA ARG A 9 61.89 -74.77 -60.53
C ARG A 9 61.95 -74.19 -59.10
N ARG A 10 61.18 -73.15 -58.72
CA ARG A 10 59.81 -72.77 -59.11
C ARG A 10 59.58 -71.24 -59.05
N LEU A 11 58.80 -70.77 -60.02
CA LEU A 11 57.96 -69.55 -60.08
C LEU A 11 56.79 -69.62 -59.03
N PRO A 12 55.78 -68.71 -59.02
CA PRO A 12 55.77 -67.24 -59.02
C PRO A 12 54.68 -66.65 -58.06
N THR A 13 54.46 -65.32 -58.10
CA THR A 13 53.16 -64.61 -57.88
C THR A 13 52.48 -64.68 -56.49
N TYR A 14 51.80 -63.66 -55.97
CA TYR A 14 50.53 -63.09 -56.46
C TYR A 14 50.24 -61.82 -55.61
N ARG A 15 50.21 -60.62 -56.19
CA ARG A 15 49.02 -59.87 -56.66
C ARG A 15 47.88 -59.72 -55.64
N ARG A 16 47.64 -58.43 -55.28
CA ARG A 16 46.33 -57.73 -55.19
C ARG A 16 45.38 -58.23 -54.07
N LEU A 17 44.37 -57.53 -53.55
CA LEU A 17 43.49 -56.39 -53.86
C LEU A 17 43.02 -55.86 -52.47
N LEU A 18 42.91 -54.56 -52.20
CA LEU A 18 41.71 -53.70 -52.42
C LEU A 18 40.51 -54.05 -51.51
N CYS A 19 40.20 -53.18 -50.54
CA CYS A 19 38.93 -52.95 -49.79
C CYS A 19 39.27 -52.09 -48.55
N VAL A 20 38.56 -51.10 -48.02
CA VAL A 20 37.22 -50.53 -48.20
C VAL A 20 37.21 -49.13 -47.53
N THR A 21 36.23 -48.33 -47.91
CA THR A 21 35.87 -46.92 -47.70
C THR A 21 35.51 -46.43 -46.28
N LEU A 22 35.66 -45.10 -46.09
CA LEU A 22 34.76 -44.08 -45.48
C LEU A 22 34.46 -44.01 -43.95
N THR A 23 34.91 -42.86 -43.38
CA THR A 23 34.18 -41.85 -42.54
C THR A 23 33.59 -42.15 -41.14
N LEU A 24 33.92 -41.23 -40.21
CA LEU A 24 33.05 -40.35 -39.38
C LEU A 24 33.10 -40.49 -37.83
N LEU A 25 33.15 -39.31 -37.17
CA LEU A 25 32.90 -38.97 -35.73
C LEU A 25 33.90 -39.48 -34.68
N ALA A 26 34.19 -38.84 -33.55
CA ALA A 26 34.09 -37.49 -32.98
C ALA A 26 34.48 -37.69 -31.51
N LEU A 27 35.28 -36.82 -30.90
CA LEU A 27 35.26 -36.56 -29.45
C LEU A 27 36.00 -35.23 -29.22
N GLY A 28 35.34 -34.16 -29.64
CA GLY A 28 35.60 -32.85 -29.08
C GLY A 28 35.19 -32.89 -27.62
N SER A 29 36.15 -32.68 -26.71
CA SER A 29 35.90 -32.43 -25.31
C SER A 29 35.26 -31.04 -25.19
N GLY A 30 33.98 -30.95 -25.51
CA GLY A 30 33.18 -29.78 -25.18
C GLY A 30 33.12 -29.69 -23.67
N ALA A 31 33.87 -28.75 -23.09
CA ALA A 31 33.57 -28.28 -21.75
C ALA A 31 32.13 -27.79 -21.79
N ALA A 32 31.22 -28.55 -21.18
CA ALA A 32 29.87 -28.08 -20.91
C ALA A 32 30.03 -26.81 -20.07
N ALA A 33 29.84 -25.65 -20.69
CA ALA A 33 29.58 -24.43 -19.97
C ALA A 33 28.38 -24.73 -19.09
N ARG A 34 28.60 -24.93 -17.79
CA ARG A 34 27.51 -24.94 -16.82
C ARG A 34 26.86 -23.59 -16.95
N ALA A 35 25.66 -23.56 -17.53
CA ALA A 35 24.80 -22.40 -17.35
C ALA A 35 24.67 -22.23 -15.84
N ASP A 36 25.19 -21.12 -15.31
CA ASP A 36 24.98 -20.77 -13.92
C ASP A 36 23.46 -20.58 -13.78
N ASN A 37 22.80 -21.57 -13.18
CA ASN A 37 21.38 -21.53 -12.87
C ASN A 37 21.19 -20.47 -11.79
N VAL A 38 21.03 -19.22 -12.21
CA VAL A 38 20.90 -18.05 -11.35
C VAL A 38 19.47 -17.55 -11.41
N THR A 39 18.90 -17.24 -10.25
CA THR A 39 17.61 -16.56 -10.16
C THR A 39 17.74 -15.15 -10.74
N LEU A 40 17.06 -14.88 -11.85
CA LEU A 40 17.09 -13.59 -12.51
C LEU A 40 16.35 -12.53 -11.66
N PRO A 41 16.85 -11.28 -11.60
CA PRO A 41 16.16 -10.19 -10.91
C PRO A 41 14.69 -10.01 -11.33
N ASP A 42 14.37 -10.26 -12.60
CA ASP A 42 13.00 -10.13 -13.14
C ASP A 42 12.01 -11.13 -12.50
N LEU A 43 12.48 -12.33 -12.15
CA LEU A 43 11.64 -13.31 -11.45
C LEU A 43 11.27 -12.82 -10.06
N LEU A 44 12.20 -12.20 -9.34
CA LEU A 44 11.94 -11.63 -8.02
C LEU A 44 10.97 -10.46 -8.08
N ILE A 45 11.10 -9.61 -9.11
CA ILE A 45 10.17 -8.51 -9.37
C ILE A 45 8.77 -9.06 -9.60
N GLY A 46 8.62 -10.08 -10.46
CA GLY A 46 7.32 -10.71 -10.74
C GLY A 46 6.68 -11.35 -9.52
N VAL A 47 7.43 -12.13 -8.74
CA VAL A 47 6.93 -12.74 -7.48
C VAL A 47 6.53 -11.67 -6.47
N THR A 48 7.33 -10.62 -6.34
CA THR A 48 7.04 -9.50 -5.43
C THR A 48 5.78 -8.75 -5.87
N GLN A 49 5.64 -8.49 -7.16
CA GLN A 49 4.48 -7.81 -7.72
C GLN A 49 3.19 -8.60 -7.49
N GLY A 50 3.16 -9.89 -7.85
CA GLY A 50 1.97 -10.72 -7.65
C GLY A 50 1.58 -10.89 -6.18
N PHE A 51 2.58 -11.00 -5.28
CA PHE A 51 2.33 -11.02 -3.84
C PHE A 51 1.71 -9.69 -3.35
N LEU A 52 2.22 -8.55 -3.80
CA LEU A 52 1.71 -7.24 -3.41
C LEU A 52 0.31 -6.98 -3.97
N GLU A 53 0.03 -7.36 -5.22
CA GLU A 53 -1.30 -7.25 -5.82
C GLU A 53 -2.34 -7.96 -4.96
N PHE A 54 -2.11 -9.24 -4.65
CA PHE A 54 -2.98 -10.03 -3.77
C PHE A 54 -3.14 -9.40 -2.38
N THR A 55 -2.03 -9.00 -1.76
CA THR A 55 -2.03 -8.47 -0.39
C THR A 55 -2.73 -7.11 -0.29
N VAL A 56 -2.57 -6.25 -1.29
CA VAL A 56 -3.24 -4.95 -1.35
C VAL A 56 -4.75 -5.15 -1.55
N GLU A 57 -5.16 -6.05 -2.43
CA GLU A 57 -6.57 -6.36 -2.65
C GLU A 57 -7.26 -6.89 -1.40
N ASP A 58 -6.63 -7.84 -0.69
CA ASP A 58 -7.12 -8.36 0.59
C ASP A 58 -7.24 -7.25 1.65
N TYR A 59 -6.25 -6.35 1.71
CA TYR A 59 -6.30 -5.20 2.61
C TYR A 59 -7.47 -4.25 2.30
N LEU A 60 -7.69 -3.92 1.02
CA LEU A 60 -8.80 -3.03 0.62
C LEU A 60 -10.17 -3.67 0.88
N ALA A 61 -10.28 -4.99 0.67
CA ALA A 61 -11.51 -5.74 0.95
C ALA A 61 -11.80 -5.81 2.46
N SER A 62 -10.82 -6.17 3.28
CA SER A 62 -10.97 -6.29 4.73
C SER A 62 -11.28 -4.95 5.41
N THR A 63 -10.74 -3.86 4.90
CA THR A 63 -10.99 -2.51 5.42
C THR A 63 -12.20 -1.82 4.78
N GLN A 64 -12.91 -2.47 3.84
CA GLN A 64 -14.03 -1.89 3.08
C GLN A 64 -13.69 -0.51 2.49
N THR A 65 -12.46 -0.40 2.01
CA THR A 65 -11.83 0.86 1.66
C THR A 65 -11.55 0.84 0.16
N PRO A 66 -12.50 1.28 -0.70
CA PRO A 66 -12.24 1.34 -2.13
C PRO A 66 -11.18 2.40 -2.43
N GLY A 67 -10.39 2.14 -3.47
CA GLY A 67 -9.36 3.04 -3.96
C GLY A 67 -8.61 2.44 -5.14
N ARG A 68 -8.03 3.31 -5.97
CA ARG A 68 -7.13 2.91 -7.04
C ARG A 68 -5.72 2.77 -6.47
N TYR A 69 -5.02 1.70 -6.79
CA TYR A 69 -3.65 1.49 -6.33
C TYR A 69 -2.67 1.40 -7.51
N GLU A 70 -1.41 1.67 -7.23
CA GLU A 70 -0.30 1.54 -8.19
C GLU A 70 0.90 0.95 -7.44
N ILE A 71 1.46 -0.14 -7.95
CA ILE A 71 2.59 -0.85 -7.33
C ILE A 71 3.82 -0.63 -8.22
N GLU A 72 4.88 -0.12 -7.61
CA GLU A 72 6.17 0.08 -8.24
C GLU A 72 7.23 -0.71 -7.47
N VAL A 73 7.65 -1.85 -8.01
CA VAL A 73 8.77 -2.62 -7.44
C VAL A 73 10.08 -1.98 -7.87
N LYS A 74 10.98 -1.70 -6.93
CA LYS A 74 12.25 -1.06 -7.27
C LYS A 74 13.17 -2.05 -7.97
N GLN A 75 13.96 -1.52 -8.90
CA GLN A 75 15.04 -2.27 -9.54
C GLN A 75 16.02 -2.80 -8.49
N LEU A 76 16.33 -4.08 -8.58
CA LEU A 76 17.32 -4.76 -7.74
C LEU A 76 18.72 -4.58 -8.34
N ASP A 77 19.77 -4.68 -7.51
CA ASP A 77 21.15 -4.61 -8.00
C ASP A 77 21.38 -5.68 -9.09
N PRO A 78 21.74 -5.31 -10.33
CA PRO A 78 21.97 -6.28 -11.41
C PRO A 78 23.08 -7.28 -11.14
N ARG A 79 23.91 -7.06 -10.10
CA ARG A 79 24.96 -7.98 -9.65
C ARG A 79 24.49 -8.96 -8.60
N LEU A 80 23.24 -8.86 -8.16
CA LEU A 80 22.64 -9.81 -7.24
C LEU A 80 22.60 -11.20 -7.92
N ARG A 81 23.25 -12.18 -7.30
CA ARG A 81 23.35 -13.56 -7.79
C ARG A 81 22.90 -14.49 -6.67
N MET A 82 21.77 -15.17 -6.88
CA MET A 82 21.34 -16.25 -6.00
C MET A 82 21.34 -17.57 -6.77
N PRO A 83 21.60 -18.69 -6.08
CA PRO A 83 21.34 -20.00 -6.65
C PRO A 83 19.87 -20.12 -7.08
N MET A 84 19.60 -20.75 -8.23
CA MET A 84 18.25 -21.09 -8.62
C MET A 84 17.55 -21.89 -7.52
N CYS A 85 16.29 -21.53 -7.23
CA CYS A 85 15.48 -22.29 -6.29
C CYS A 85 14.86 -23.50 -6.98
N ASP A 86 14.99 -24.67 -6.38
CA ASP A 86 14.35 -25.94 -6.78
C ASP A 86 12.88 -26.05 -6.29
N LYS A 87 12.41 -25.07 -5.52
CA LYS A 87 11.03 -24.97 -5.01
C LYS A 87 10.42 -23.61 -5.39
N GLU A 88 9.10 -23.50 -5.21
CA GLU A 88 8.40 -22.22 -5.32
C GLU A 88 8.92 -21.23 -4.28
N LEU A 89 9.04 -19.97 -4.70
CA LEU A 89 9.49 -18.88 -3.84
C LEU A 89 8.37 -18.45 -2.90
N THR A 90 8.69 -18.31 -1.62
CA THR A 90 7.75 -17.77 -0.64
C THR A 90 7.96 -16.27 -0.48
N ALA A 91 6.91 -15.49 -0.64
CA ALA A 91 6.92 -14.05 -0.42
C ALA A 91 6.10 -13.68 0.83
N SER A 92 6.61 -12.74 1.63
CA SER A 92 5.89 -12.18 2.76
C SER A 92 6.23 -10.70 2.95
N LEU A 93 5.30 -9.94 3.54
CA LEU A 93 5.50 -8.54 3.84
C LEU A 93 6.38 -8.43 5.10
N GLU A 94 7.56 -7.81 4.96
CA GLU A 94 8.48 -7.62 6.09
C GLU A 94 8.18 -6.35 6.88
N SER A 95 7.96 -5.25 6.16
CA SER A 95 7.72 -3.95 6.77
C SER A 95 7.15 -2.96 5.75
N PRO A 96 6.25 -2.05 6.15
CA PRO A 96 5.48 -2.07 7.40
C PRO A 96 4.42 -3.19 7.39
N ALA A 97 3.65 -3.32 8.48
CA ALA A 97 2.57 -4.33 8.56
C ALA A 97 1.44 -4.10 7.55
N GLN A 98 1.25 -2.85 7.11
CA GLN A 98 0.28 -2.49 6.08
C GLN A 98 0.94 -2.49 4.70
N PRO A 99 0.26 -2.96 3.64
CA PRO A 99 0.84 -3.03 2.30
C PRO A 99 0.78 -1.69 1.54
N ILE A 100 0.87 -0.55 2.23
CA ILE A 100 0.74 0.79 1.64
C ILE A 100 2.00 1.61 1.91
N GLY A 101 2.40 2.43 0.94
CA GLY A 101 3.57 3.29 1.05
C GLY A 101 4.85 2.56 0.67
N ARG A 102 5.93 2.86 1.37
CA ARG A 102 7.21 2.19 1.17
C ARG A 102 7.17 0.84 1.87
N VAL A 103 7.15 -0.23 1.09
CA VAL A 103 7.06 -1.60 1.59
C VAL A 103 8.33 -2.38 1.25
N THR A 104 8.64 -3.38 2.06
CA THR A 104 9.72 -4.33 1.83
C THR A 104 9.14 -5.73 1.86
N VAL A 105 9.30 -6.46 0.76
CA VAL A 105 8.87 -7.85 0.64
C VAL A 105 10.07 -8.76 0.86
N LYS A 106 9.92 -9.71 1.77
CA LYS A 106 10.88 -10.79 2.00
C LYS A 106 10.55 -11.92 1.05
N VAL A 107 11.47 -12.22 0.13
CA VAL A 107 11.36 -13.37 -0.79
C VAL A 107 12.38 -14.42 -0.35
N ARG A 108 11.90 -15.65 -0.15
CA ARG A 108 12.69 -16.76 0.40
C ARG A 108 12.59 -17.99 -0.49
N CYS A 109 13.73 -18.64 -0.67
CA CYS A 109 13.82 -20.00 -1.21
C CYS A 109 14.07 -20.99 -0.06
N GLU A 110 13.27 -22.06 0.01
CA GLU A 110 13.39 -23.14 1.00
C GLU A 110 13.84 -24.48 0.38
N GLY A 111 14.48 -24.39 -0.78
CA GLY A 111 15.02 -25.49 -1.53
C GLY A 111 16.33 -26.05 -0.96
N ALA A 112 17.04 -26.81 -1.77
CA ALA A 112 18.33 -27.41 -1.42
C ALA A 112 19.42 -26.36 -1.13
N SER A 113 19.33 -25.17 -1.74
CA SER A 113 20.21 -24.02 -1.48
C SER A 113 19.37 -22.83 -0.99
N PRO A 114 19.08 -22.74 0.32
CA PRO A 114 18.18 -21.73 0.85
C PRO A 114 18.82 -20.35 0.83
N TRP A 115 18.02 -19.34 0.49
CA TRP A 115 18.43 -17.94 0.50
C TRP A 115 17.22 -17.04 0.77
N THR A 116 17.50 -15.79 1.09
CA THR A 116 16.48 -14.77 1.34
C THR A 116 16.95 -13.44 0.80
N VAL A 117 16.04 -12.72 0.16
CA VAL A 117 16.27 -11.38 -0.41
C VAL A 117 15.14 -10.45 0.01
N PHE A 118 15.48 -9.20 0.25
CA PHE A 118 14.53 -8.15 0.57
C PHE A 118 14.34 -7.26 -0.66
N VAL A 119 13.12 -7.23 -1.18
CA VAL A 119 12.76 -6.49 -2.38
C VAL A 119 11.97 -5.25 -1.94
N PRO A 120 12.54 -4.04 -2.03
CA PRO A 120 11.81 -2.82 -1.72
C PRO A 120 10.84 -2.47 -2.86
N ALA A 121 9.64 -2.05 -2.50
CA ALA A 121 8.63 -1.57 -3.42
C ALA A 121 7.91 -0.32 -2.86
N GLN A 122 7.20 0.38 -3.72
CA GLN A 122 6.34 1.50 -3.39
C GLN A 122 4.92 1.15 -3.82
N VAL A 123 3.98 1.18 -2.87
CA VAL A 123 2.55 1.03 -3.14
C VAL A 123 1.90 2.39 -2.94
N LYS A 124 1.45 3.01 -4.02
CA LYS A 124 0.64 4.23 -3.97
C LYS A 124 -0.82 3.83 -3.88
N LEU A 125 -1.57 4.50 -3.02
CA LEU A 125 -3.00 4.28 -2.87
C LEU A 125 -3.70 5.62 -3.04
N PHE A 126 -4.55 5.70 -4.06
CA PHE A 126 -5.28 6.90 -4.42
C PHE A 126 -6.71 6.81 -3.91
N ARG A 127 -7.12 7.84 -3.18
CA ARG A 127 -8.47 7.95 -2.61
C ARG A 127 -8.97 9.37 -2.64
N ASP A 128 -10.28 9.50 -2.72
CA ASP A 128 -10.95 10.78 -2.51
C ASP A 128 -10.83 11.18 -1.05
N VAL A 129 -10.12 12.29 -0.83
CA VAL A 129 -9.92 12.88 0.48
C VAL A 129 -10.32 14.35 0.45
N VAL A 130 -10.64 14.88 1.63
CA VAL A 130 -10.99 16.29 1.77
C VAL A 130 -9.75 17.16 1.56
N VAL A 131 -9.82 18.01 0.54
CA VAL A 131 -8.82 19.04 0.25
C VAL A 131 -9.43 20.42 0.37
N VAL A 132 -8.57 21.40 0.61
CA VAL A 132 -8.93 22.81 0.73
C VAL A 132 -9.18 23.42 -0.65
N ALA A 133 -10.37 23.99 -0.87
CA ALA A 133 -10.73 24.67 -2.11
C ALA A 133 -10.22 26.12 -2.15
N ARG A 134 -10.19 26.82 -1.01
CA ARG A 134 -9.68 28.20 -0.88
C ARG A 134 -8.84 28.35 0.39
N PRO A 135 -7.82 29.22 0.41
CA PRO A 135 -6.93 29.32 1.56
C PRO A 135 -7.68 29.79 2.81
N LEU A 136 -7.42 29.14 3.94
CA LEU A 136 -8.03 29.46 5.22
C LEU A 136 -6.97 29.80 6.26
N LYS A 137 -7.26 30.83 7.06
CA LYS A 137 -6.40 31.26 8.15
C LYS A 137 -6.55 30.35 9.36
N ARG A 138 -5.56 30.40 10.25
CA ARG A 138 -5.68 29.82 11.60
C ARG A 138 -6.96 30.35 12.27
N THR A 139 -7.58 29.52 13.09
CA THR A 139 -8.87 29.74 13.78
C THR A 139 -10.08 29.96 12.88
N GLY A 140 -9.93 29.83 11.55
CA GLY A 140 -11.07 29.83 10.63
C GLY A 140 -11.95 28.61 10.85
N ILE A 141 -13.27 28.80 10.73
CA ILE A 141 -14.25 27.71 10.73
C ILE A 141 -14.46 27.26 9.29
N ILE A 142 -14.40 25.96 9.05
CA ILE A 142 -14.57 25.37 7.72
C ILE A 142 -16.05 25.37 7.35
N GLY A 143 -16.40 26.01 6.24
CA GLY A 143 -17.70 25.94 5.58
C GLY A 143 -17.73 24.96 4.40
N PHE A 144 -18.91 24.79 3.80
CA PHE A 144 -19.12 23.88 2.67
C PHE A 144 -18.31 24.27 1.41
N GLU A 145 -18.12 25.56 1.18
CA GLU A 145 -17.38 26.12 0.03
C GLU A 145 -15.85 26.08 0.20
N ASP A 146 -15.38 25.78 1.40
CA ASP A 146 -13.95 25.79 1.72
C ASP A 146 -13.25 24.48 1.36
N VAL A 147 -14.01 23.41 1.17
CA VAL A 147 -13.50 22.06 1.05
C VAL A 147 -14.18 21.28 -0.05
N VAL A 148 -13.45 20.35 -0.65
CA VAL A 148 -13.94 19.49 -1.72
C VAL A 148 -13.24 18.13 -1.63
N LEU A 149 -13.88 17.07 -2.13
CA LEU A 149 -13.22 15.78 -2.30
C LEU A 149 -12.38 15.79 -3.56
N ARG A 150 -11.12 15.36 -3.46
CA ARG A 150 -10.28 15.09 -4.62
C ARG A 150 -9.44 13.84 -4.39
N GLU A 151 -9.21 13.11 -5.48
CA GLU A 151 -8.33 11.96 -5.48
C GLU A 151 -6.88 12.40 -5.17
N ARG A 152 -6.29 11.83 -4.11
CA ARG A 152 -4.90 12.05 -3.71
C ARG A 152 -4.25 10.75 -3.30
N ASP A 153 -2.92 10.69 -3.45
CA ASP A 153 -2.11 9.61 -2.91
C ASP A 153 -2.05 9.72 -1.38
N ILE A 154 -2.68 8.78 -0.70
CA ILE A 154 -2.71 8.70 0.76
C ILE A 154 -1.53 7.92 1.34
N SER A 155 -0.70 7.30 0.49
CA SER A 155 0.42 6.46 0.93
C SER A 155 1.50 7.22 1.71
N GLN A 156 1.53 8.55 1.57
CA GLN A 156 2.45 9.44 2.26
C GLN A 156 1.79 10.20 3.44
N ILE A 157 0.50 10.01 3.69
CA ILE A 157 -0.26 10.77 4.69
C ILE A 157 -0.33 9.97 6.00
N SER A 158 0.52 10.34 6.97
CA SER A 158 0.58 9.67 8.27
C SER A 158 -0.35 10.25 9.34
N GLN A 159 -0.79 11.51 9.19
CA GLN A 159 -1.53 12.26 10.23
C GLN A 159 -3.05 12.05 10.18
N GLY A 160 -3.50 10.99 9.51
CA GLY A 160 -4.91 10.75 9.18
C GLY A 160 -5.43 11.70 8.09
N TYR A 161 -6.56 11.33 7.51
CA TYR A 161 -7.23 12.11 6.46
C TYR A 161 -8.74 11.95 6.60
N LEU A 162 -9.50 12.89 6.03
CA LEU A 162 -10.95 12.83 6.00
C LEU A 162 -11.43 12.31 4.64
N THR A 163 -12.46 11.46 4.65
CA THR A 163 -13.08 10.89 3.45
C THR A 163 -14.47 11.46 3.18
N SER A 164 -15.01 12.26 4.09
CA SER A 164 -16.26 13.01 3.89
C SER A 164 -16.06 14.47 4.29
N VAL A 165 -16.61 15.36 3.47
CA VAL A 165 -16.63 16.81 3.70
C VAL A 165 -17.39 17.17 4.99
N ASP A 166 -18.41 16.40 5.35
CA ASP A 166 -19.20 16.61 6.57
C ASP A 166 -18.36 16.49 7.85
N GLN A 167 -17.27 15.74 7.80
CA GLN A 167 -16.34 15.60 8.94
C GLN A 167 -15.48 16.86 9.14
N ALA A 168 -15.27 17.66 8.09
CA ALA A 168 -14.50 18.89 8.12
C ALA A 168 -15.35 20.12 8.47
N ILE A 169 -16.61 20.13 8.03
CA ILE A 169 -17.49 21.30 8.19
C ILE A 169 -17.75 21.60 9.67
N GLY A 170 -17.71 22.88 10.02
CA GLY A 170 -17.90 23.35 11.40
C GLY A 170 -16.68 23.13 12.31
N GLN A 171 -15.62 22.49 11.83
CA GLN A 171 -14.37 22.38 12.56
C GLN A 171 -13.58 23.69 12.45
N LYS A 172 -12.81 24.00 13.50
CA LYS A 172 -11.90 25.13 13.59
C LYS A 172 -10.49 24.69 13.20
N LEU A 173 -9.81 25.50 12.40
CA LEU A 173 -8.43 25.24 12.01
C LEU A 173 -7.44 25.61 13.11
N THR A 174 -6.53 24.69 13.43
CA THR A 174 -5.42 24.91 14.38
C THR A 174 -4.24 25.65 13.76
N ARG A 175 -4.11 25.59 12.42
CA ARG A 175 -3.04 26.18 11.60
C ARG A 175 -3.58 26.63 10.25
N PRO A 176 -2.96 27.62 9.57
CA PRO A 176 -3.40 28.04 8.25
C PRO A 176 -3.21 26.90 7.23
N VAL A 177 -4.08 26.87 6.23
CA VAL A 177 -4.05 25.90 5.13
C VAL A 177 -4.18 26.61 3.79
N VAL A 178 -3.50 26.08 2.78
CA VAL A 178 -3.51 26.62 1.42
C VAL A 178 -4.42 25.80 0.51
N THR A 179 -4.79 26.37 -0.64
CA THR A 179 -5.54 25.65 -1.67
C THR A 179 -4.84 24.36 -2.06
N ASP A 180 -5.64 23.33 -2.36
CA ASP A 180 -5.24 22.00 -2.82
C ASP A 180 -4.48 21.15 -1.79
N GLN A 181 -4.31 21.66 -0.56
CA GLN A 181 -3.75 20.93 0.57
C GLN A 181 -4.78 19.94 1.14
N VAL A 182 -4.33 18.73 1.51
CA VAL A 182 -5.16 17.74 2.19
C VAL A 182 -5.40 18.15 3.64
N ILE A 183 -6.67 18.10 4.07
CA ILE A 183 -7.04 18.30 5.46
C ILE A 183 -6.80 17.00 6.22
N THR A 184 -5.93 17.10 7.22
CA THR A 184 -5.60 16.00 8.15
C THR A 184 -6.14 16.31 9.54
N LEU A 185 -6.29 15.31 10.40
CA LEU A 185 -6.91 15.46 11.72
C LEU A 185 -6.20 16.48 12.61
N VAL A 186 -4.87 16.60 12.51
CA VAL A 186 -4.09 17.60 13.26
C VAL A 186 -4.33 19.06 12.83
N HIS A 187 -4.97 19.29 11.68
CA HIS A 187 -5.39 20.63 11.28
C HIS A 187 -6.67 21.07 11.99
N LEU A 188 -7.41 20.14 12.58
CA LEU A 188 -8.77 20.34 13.04
C LEU A 188 -8.84 20.34 14.56
N GLU A 189 -9.69 21.21 15.07
CA GLU A 189 -10.11 21.29 16.45
C GLU A 189 -11.60 21.59 16.44
N GLN A 190 -12.35 21.04 17.39
CA GLN A 190 -13.78 21.30 17.48
C GLN A 190 -14.01 22.80 17.71
N ALA A 191 -14.80 23.44 16.85
CA ALA A 191 -15.16 24.84 17.04
C ALA A 191 -16.15 24.95 18.19
N GLU A 192 -15.87 25.81 19.17
CA GLU A 192 -16.84 26.18 20.20
C GLU A 192 -17.95 27.01 19.54
N VAL A 193 -19.16 26.44 19.46
CA VAL A 193 -20.35 27.13 18.91
C VAL A 193 -21.19 27.77 20.02
N ILE A 194 -20.97 27.37 21.27
CA ILE A 194 -21.56 27.95 22.47
C ILE A 194 -20.43 28.24 23.47
N ARG A 195 -20.42 29.44 24.03
CA ARG A 195 -19.49 29.86 25.08
C ARG A 195 -20.20 29.87 26.43
N LYS A 196 -19.44 29.73 27.50
CA LYS A 196 -19.94 29.92 28.87
C LYS A 196 -20.53 31.33 29.02
N GLY A 197 -21.76 31.39 29.52
CA GLY A 197 -22.54 32.61 29.71
C GLY A 197 -23.49 32.92 28.54
N ASP A 198 -23.39 32.20 27.42
CA ASP A 198 -24.32 32.40 26.31
C ASP A 198 -25.74 31.98 26.70
N GLN A 199 -26.72 32.77 26.26
CA GLN A 199 -28.12 32.37 26.32
C GLN A 199 -28.39 31.32 25.26
N VAL A 200 -29.00 30.22 25.67
CA VAL A 200 -29.30 29.08 24.80
C VAL A 200 -30.77 28.68 24.93
N VAL A 201 -31.30 28.07 23.88
CA VAL A 201 -32.63 27.45 23.90
C VAL A 201 -32.44 25.97 24.15
N ILE A 202 -32.98 25.49 25.28
CA ILE A 202 -33.07 24.08 25.62
C ILE A 202 -34.29 23.50 24.94
N SER A 203 -34.10 22.56 24.00
CA SER A 203 -35.15 21.74 23.42
C SER A 203 -35.18 20.35 24.06
N ALA A 204 -36.37 19.81 24.24
CA ALA A 204 -36.58 18.44 24.70
C ALA A 204 -37.72 17.83 23.90
N SER A 205 -37.49 16.67 23.29
CA SER A 205 -38.48 16.00 22.44
C SER A 205 -38.71 14.55 22.88
N SER A 206 -39.98 14.15 23.02
CA SER A 206 -40.36 12.75 23.30
C SER A 206 -41.80 12.49 22.85
N GLY A 207 -42.02 11.44 22.04
CA GLY A 207 -43.35 10.93 21.72
C GLY A 207 -44.37 11.97 21.25
N GLY A 208 -43.97 12.92 20.40
CA GLY A 208 -44.82 13.99 19.87
C GLY A 208 -44.86 15.28 20.71
N LEU A 209 -44.30 15.28 21.92
CA LEU A 209 -44.12 16.47 22.76
C LEU A 209 -42.79 17.16 22.42
N ASN A 210 -42.82 18.48 22.20
CA ASN A 210 -41.63 19.31 22.02
C ASN A 210 -41.67 20.51 22.98
N VAL A 211 -40.73 20.55 23.92
CA VAL A 211 -40.64 21.61 24.94
C VAL A 211 -39.41 22.47 24.65
N ARG A 212 -39.58 23.79 24.65
CA ARG A 212 -38.48 24.76 24.53
C ARG A 212 -38.43 25.65 25.77
N MET A 213 -37.24 25.81 26.35
CA MET A 213 -37.02 26.63 27.55
C MET A 213 -35.75 27.46 27.41
N PRO A 214 -35.72 28.69 27.94
CA PRO A 214 -34.49 29.48 27.97
C PRO A 214 -33.50 28.90 28.99
N GLY A 215 -32.22 28.93 28.64
CA GLY A 215 -31.12 28.48 29.47
C GLY A 215 -29.89 29.37 29.31
N GLU A 216 -28.94 29.17 30.21
CA GLU A 216 -27.62 29.81 30.18
C GLU A 216 -26.53 28.71 30.20
N ALA A 217 -25.61 28.77 29.25
CA ALA A 217 -24.51 27.82 29.15
C ALA A 217 -23.50 28.01 30.30
N LEU A 218 -23.18 26.95 31.04
CA LEU A 218 -22.20 26.99 32.13
C LEU A 218 -20.80 26.49 31.71
N SER A 219 -20.69 25.99 30.48
CA SER A 219 -19.44 25.54 29.86
C SER A 219 -19.46 25.88 28.38
N ASN A 220 -18.27 26.02 27.79
CA ASN A 220 -18.14 26.07 26.33
C ASN A 220 -18.52 24.70 25.74
N GLY A 221 -18.93 24.68 24.48
CA GLY A 221 -19.14 23.44 23.74
C GLY A 221 -19.19 23.64 22.25
N GLY A 222 -18.67 22.66 21.53
CA GLY A 222 -18.80 22.53 20.09
C GLY A 222 -20.02 21.73 19.67
N MET A 223 -20.22 21.64 18.35
CA MET A 223 -21.34 20.90 17.77
C MET A 223 -21.38 19.45 18.27
N SER A 224 -22.56 18.94 18.63
CA SER A 224 -22.77 17.59 19.18
C SER A 224 -22.11 17.27 20.53
N GLU A 225 -21.43 18.22 21.17
CA GLU A 225 -20.83 18.08 22.49
C GLU A 225 -21.89 18.20 23.60
N GLN A 226 -21.68 17.55 24.74
CA GLN A 226 -22.57 17.67 25.89
C GLN A 226 -22.06 18.74 26.86
N ILE A 227 -22.84 19.80 27.06
CA ILE A 227 -22.52 20.92 27.94
C ILE A 227 -23.47 21.01 29.14
N ARG A 228 -23.01 21.67 30.21
CA ARG A 228 -23.86 22.02 31.35
C ARG A 228 -24.61 23.30 31.05
N VAL A 229 -25.92 23.29 31.25
CA VAL A 229 -26.80 24.45 31.01
C VAL A 229 -27.67 24.66 32.24
N LYS A 230 -27.78 25.90 32.70
CA LYS A 230 -28.73 26.29 33.74
C LYS A 230 -30.05 26.66 33.08
N ASN A 231 -31.12 25.99 33.44
CA ASN A 231 -32.46 26.37 33.01
C ASN A 231 -32.89 27.63 33.77
N LEU A 232 -33.24 28.71 33.05
CA LEU A 232 -33.53 30.01 33.66
C LEU A 232 -34.90 30.04 34.37
N ASN A 233 -35.82 29.15 34.01
CA ASN A 233 -37.14 29.06 34.64
C ASN A 233 -37.11 28.31 35.98
N SER A 234 -36.34 27.21 36.04
CA SER A 234 -36.29 26.32 37.22
C SER A 234 -35.03 26.45 38.05
N ASN A 235 -34.03 27.22 37.59
CA ASN A 235 -32.68 27.30 38.16
C ASN A 235 -31.91 25.97 38.26
N ARG A 236 -32.42 24.88 37.67
CA ARG A 236 -31.76 23.58 37.67
C ARG A 236 -30.65 23.53 36.62
N VAL A 237 -29.55 22.86 36.94
CA VAL A 237 -28.47 22.57 35.99
C VAL A 237 -28.72 21.21 35.35
N ILE A 238 -28.70 21.18 34.03
CA ILE A 238 -28.92 19.97 33.22
C ILE A 238 -27.74 19.78 32.25
N LYS A 239 -27.54 18.55 31.78
CA LYS A 239 -26.59 18.24 30.71
C LYS A 239 -27.35 18.16 29.40
N ALA A 240 -27.00 19.00 28.44
CA ALA A 240 -27.66 19.08 27.13
C ALA A 240 -26.62 18.95 26.02
N ARG A 241 -27.00 18.35 24.89
CA ARG A 241 -26.16 18.21 23.71
C ARG A 241 -26.33 19.43 22.81
N VAL A 242 -25.25 20.04 22.35
CA VAL A 242 -25.29 21.17 21.43
C VAL A 242 -25.75 20.71 20.05
N THR A 243 -26.81 21.32 19.53
CA THR A 243 -27.39 20.98 18.22
C THR A 243 -27.20 22.07 17.17
N ALA A 244 -27.09 23.32 17.60
CA ALA A 244 -26.79 24.48 16.75
C ALA A 244 -26.20 25.61 17.60
N PRO A 245 -25.65 26.69 16.99
CA PRO A 245 -25.31 27.89 17.73
C PRO A 245 -26.51 28.39 18.55
N GLY A 246 -26.34 28.52 19.87
CA GLY A 246 -27.40 28.93 20.78
C GLY A 246 -28.52 27.90 21.02
N GLN A 247 -28.40 26.66 20.54
CA GLN A 247 -29.41 25.61 20.74
C GLN A 247 -28.82 24.34 21.33
N VAL A 248 -29.52 23.77 22.31
CA VAL A 248 -29.12 22.54 23.00
C VAL A 248 -30.31 21.62 23.19
N GLU A 249 -30.10 20.32 23.08
CA GLU A 249 -31.14 19.30 23.22
C GLU A 249 -30.88 18.38 24.43
N VAL A 250 -31.95 17.99 25.11
CA VAL A 250 -31.92 17.01 26.21
C VAL A 250 -32.78 15.82 25.82
N ALA A 251 -32.22 14.61 25.97
CA ALA A 251 -33.01 13.38 25.87
C ALA A 251 -33.90 13.27 27.12
N LEU A 252 -35.22 13.13 26.90
CA LEU A 252 -36.22 12.91 27.93
C LEU A 252 -36.30 11.44 28.35
#